data_AF-A0A258JG46-F1
#
_entry.id   AF-A0A258JG46-F1
#
_cell.length_a   1.000
_cell.length_b   1.000
_cell.length_c   1.000
_cell.angle_alpha   90.00
_cell.angle_beta   90.00
_cell.angle_gamma   90.00
#
_symmetry.space_group_name_H-M   'P 1'
#
loop_
_entity.id
_entity.type
_entity.pdbx_description
1 polymer ?
#
loop_
_entity_poly.entity_id
_entity_poly.type
_entity_poly.pdbx_seq_one_letter_code
_entity_poly.pdbx_strand_id
1 'polypeptide(L)'
;MEKTKSGTTGTAGKTASKPAPTGDLEAGIASKIDVEALARNLARMIEEGGKALAAYMKPRESGKLKDELSEDVTDVVKTVGQVAEYWLSDPKRALDLQTSLGRAYLDLWATAVKRMAGEEAPPAAAPDPRDKRFADPEWSQNQFFDFLKQAYLLTASWGEKLVKDADGVDAHTRQKAEFYVKQITNAISPSNFVLTNPELLRETLSSNADNLVRGMHMLGEDIAAGKGN
;
A
#
# COMPACT_ATOMS: atom_id res chain seq x y z
N MET A 1 15.81 -26.16 -69.42
CA MET A 1 15.18 -25.52 -68.25
C MET A 1 15.49 -26.40 -67.06
N GLU A 2 16.53 -26.07 -66.32
CA GLU A 2 16.92 -26.78 -65.11
C GLU A 2 17.48 -25.74 -64.15
N LYS A 3 16.88 -25.64 -62.95
CA LYS A 3 17.55 -25.33 -61.68
C LYS A 3 16.54 -25.38 -60.53
N THR A 4 16.58 -26.53 -59.88
CA THR A 4 16.40 -26.79 -58.45
C THR A 4 16.96 -25.68 -57.55
N LYS A 5 16.22 -25.32 -56.49
CA LYS A 5 16.70 -25.00 -55.13
C LYS A 5 15.45 -24.85 -54.23
N SER A 6 15.18 -25.81 -53.35
CA SER A 6 15.78 -26.02 -52.02
C SER A 6 15.03 -25.20 -50.98
N GLY A 7 14.28 -25.91 -50.13
CA GLY A 7 13.52 -25.36 -49.02
C GLY A 7 14.41 -24.74 -47.95
N THR A 8 13.84 -23.80 -47.22
CA THR A 8 14.41 -23.30 -45.98
C THR A 8 13.28 -23.22 -44.96
N THR A 9 13.33 -24.16 -44.03
CA THR A 9 12.69 -24.14 -42.71
C THR A 9 12.97 -22.81 -42.01
N GLY A 10 11.93 -21.99 -41.83
CA GLY A 10 11.98 -20.82 -40.97
C GLY A 10 11.95 -21.25 -39.51
N THR A 11 13.13 -21.26 -38.89
CA THR A 11 13.32 -21.51 -37.46
C THR A 11 12.65 -20.39 -36.66
N ALA A 12 11.70 -20.76 -35.80
CA ALA A 12 11.08 -19.86 -34.85
C ALA A 12 12.17 -19.29 -33.92
N GLY A 13 12.43 -17.98 -34.05
CA GLY A 13 13.28 -17.23 -33.13
C GLY A 13 12.58 -17.14 -31.77
N LYS A 14 12.86 -18.10 -30.90
CA LYS A 14 12.50 -18.03 -29.48
C LYS A 14 13.40 -16.95 -28.86
N THR A 15 12.94 -15.71 -28.84
CA THR A 15 13.54 -14.66 -28.01
C THR A 15 13.33 -15.08 -26.56
N ALA A 16 14.34 -15.76 -26.00
CA ALA A 16 14.43 -16.02 -24.58
C ALA A 16 14.52 -14.65 -23.89
N SER A 17 13.43 -14.22 -23.28
CA SER A 17 13.44 -13.10 -22.34
C SER A 17 14.39 -13.49 -21.21
N LYS A 18 15.51 -12.76 -21.12
CA LYS A 18 16.49 -12.90 -20.06
C LYS A 18 15.76 -12.61 -18.73
N PRO A 19 15.90 -13.44 -17.68
CA PRO A 19 15.33 -13.10 -16.38
C PRO A 19 15.88 -11.74 -15.96
N ALA A 20 15.00 -10.82 -15.54
CA ALA A 20 15.39 -9.52 -15.03
C ALA A 20 16.36 -9.69 -13.85
N PRO A 21 17.44 -8.91 -13.76
CA PRO A 21 18.43 -9.10 -12.72
C PRO A 21 17.92 -8.47 -11.43
N THR A 22 17.19 -9.24 -10.62
CA THR A 22 16.92 -8.87 -9.22
C THR A 22 18.22 -8.78 -8.41
N GLY A 23 19.28 -9.50 -8.81
CA GLY A 23 20.56 -9.52 -8.10
C GLY A 23 21.45 -8.28 -8.27
N ASP A 24 21.33 -7.51 -9.36
CA ASP A 24 22.24 -6.40 -9.63
C ASP A 24 21.92 -5.15 -8.78
N LEU A 25 20.65 -4.96 -8.40
CA LEU A 25 20.23 -3.90 -7.47
C LEU A 25 20.63 -4.22 -6.03
N GLU A 26 20.43 -5.47 -5.58
CA GLU A 26 20.77 -5.92 -4.22
C GLU A 26 22.28 -5.81 -3.96
N ALA A 27 23.12 -6.22 -4.93
CA ALA A 27 24.57 -6.10 -4.82
C ALA A 27 25.06 -4.64 -4.84
N GLY A 28 24.43 -3.78 -5.64
CA GLY A 28 24.78 -2.35 -5.75
C GLY A 28 24.34 -1.51 -4.56
N ILE A 29 23.23 -1.86 -3.91
CA ILE A 29 22.74 -1.21 -2.68
C ILE A 29 23.55 -1.69 -1.47
N ALA A 30 23.77 -3.00 -1.34
CA ALA A 30 24.57 -3.56 -0.23
C ALA A 30 26.01 -3.01 -0.20
N SER A 31 26.60 -2.74 -1.38
CA SER A 31 27.93 -2.12 -1.51
C SER A 31 27.98 -0.63 -1.11
N LYS A 32 26.83 0.06 -1.01
CA LYS A 32 26.73 1.52 -0.75
C LYS A 32 26.25 1.87 0.65
N ILE A 33 25.81 0.88 1.44
CA ILE A 33 25.36 1.12 2.81
C ILE A 33 26.59 1.31 3.71
N ASP A 34 26.72 2.52 4.25
CA ASP A 34 27.64 2.82 5.33
C ASP A 34 26.92 2.52 6.65
N VAL A 35 27.27 1.39 7.26
CA VAL A 35 26.63 0.90 8.50
C VAL A 35 26.79 1.91 9.64
N GLU A 36 27.92 2.62 9.71
CA GLU A 36 28.10 3.64 10.74
C GLU A 36 27.25 4.87 10.48
N ALA A 37 27.20 5.35 9.24
CA ALA A 37 26.32 6.47 8.87
C ALA A 37 24.85 6.13 9.12
N LEU A 38 24.45 4.91 8.76
CA LEU A 38 23.11 4.39 9.01
C LEU A 38 22.81 4.38 10.52
N ALA A 39 23.69 3.82 11.35
CA ALA A 39 23.51 3.78 12.80
C ALA A 39 23.41 5.19 13.41
N ARG A 40 24.28 6.11 12.98
CA ARG A 40 24.25 7.51 13.41
C ARG A 40 22.95 8.20 13.02
N ASN A 41 22.49 8.03 11.79
CA ASN A 41 21.25 8.65 11.32
C ASN A 41 20.01 8.06 11.98
N LEU A 42 19.99 6.75 12.26
CA LEU A 42 18.92 6.14 13.04
C LEU A 42 18.87 6.71 14.47
N ALA A 43 20.01 6.88 15.12
CA ALA A 43 20.06 7.52 16.44
C ALA A 43 19.53 8.96 16.40
N ARG A 44 19.92 9.74 15.39
CA ARG A 44 19.40 11.10 15.17
C ARG A 44 17.90 11.12 14.87
N MET A 45 17.40 10.16 14.10
CA MET A 45 15.97 10.03 13.80
C MET A 45 15.16 9.77 15.07
N ILE A 46 15.65 8.92 15.97
CA ILE A 46 15.03 8.69 17.28
C ILE A 46 15.06 9.97 18.13
N GLU A 47 16.18 10.70 18.13
CA GLU A 47 16.31 11.96 18.87
C GLU A 47 15.31 13.03 18.37
N GLU A 48 15.28 13.29 17.06
CA GLU A 48 14.34 14.24 16.44
C GLU A 48 12.88 13.78 16.62
N GLY A 49 12.62 12.48 16.48
CA GLY A 49 11.30 11.89 16.74
C GLY A 49 10.85 12.09 18.19
N GLY A 50 11.76 11.95 19.16
CA GLY A 50 11.50 12.23 20.57
C GLY A 50 11.15 13.71 20.82
N LYS A 51 11.86 14.64 20.16
CA LYS A 51 11.56 16.08 20.23
C LYS A 51 10.18 16.40 19.64
N ALA A 52 9.87 15.85 18.47
CA ALA A 52 8.57 16.01 17.82
C ALA A 52 7.43 15.45 18.69
N LEU A 53 7.61 14.25 19.24
CA LEU A 53 6.63 13.63 20.14
C LEU A 53 6.41 14.48 21.40
N ALA A 54 7.48 14.97 22.03
CA ALA A 54 7.38 15.84 23.20
C ALA A 54 6.60 17.12 22.90
N ALA A 55 6.87 17.75 21.74
CA ALA A 55 6.14 18.94 21.29
C ALA A 55 4.64 18.64 21.07
N TYR A 56 4.32 17.47 20.53
CA TYR A 56 2.94 17.03 20.29
C TYR A 56 2.18 16.62 21.56
N MET A 57 2.86 16.05 22.56
CA MET A 57 2.22 15.63 23.81
C MET A 57 1.94 16.80 24.76
N LYS A 58 2.74 17.86 24.71
CA LYS A 58 2.62 19.02 25.61
C LYS A 58 1.21 19.66 25.62
N PRO A 59 0.47 19.79 24.50
CA PRO A 59 -0.94 20.21 24.53
C PRO A 59 -1.92 19.15 25.03
N ARG A 60 -1.61 17.85 24.88
CA ARG A 60 -2.50 16.71 25.20
C ARG A 60 -2.57 16.37 26.68
N GLU A 61 -1.55 16.72 27.44
CA GLU A 61 -1.53 16.63 28.90
C GLU A 61 -2.59 17.53 29.58
N SER A 62 -3.15 18.49 28.84
CA SER A 62 -4.23 19.37 29.32
C SER A 62 -5.64 18.73 29.34
N GLY A 63 -5.78 17.48 28.90
CA GLY A 63 -7.01 16.68 29.01
C GLY A 63 -8.08 16.91 27.93
N LYS A 64 -8.08 18.05 27.23
CA LYS A 64 -9.12 18.41 26.25
C LYS A 64 -9.20 17.50 25.01
N LEU A 65 -8.07 17.01 24.52
CA LEU A 65 -8.01 16.22 23.27
C LEU A 65 -8.41 14.75 23.46
N LYS A 66 -8.51 14.27 24.71
CA LYS A 66 -8.84 12.87 24.99
C LYS A 66 -10.33 12.58 24.79
N ASP A 67 -11.18 13.53 25.13
CA ASP A 67 -12.63 13.39 25.02
C ASP A 67 -13.07 13.39 23.55
N GLU A 68 -12.55 14.34 22.74
CA GLU A 68 -12.83 14.42 21.29
C GLU A 68 -12.39 13.15 20.55
N LEU A 69 -11.18 12.65 20.81
CA LEU A 69 -10.68 11.42 20.17
C LEU A 69 -11.56 10.19 20.49
N SER A 70 -12.04 10.09 21.73
CA SER A 70 -12.90 8.97 22.14
C SER A 70 -14.26 9.04 21.48
N GLU A 71 -14.83 10.24 21.34
CA GLU A 71 -16.08 10.47 20.63
C GLU A 71 -15.94 10.13 19.15
N ASP A 72 -14.89 10.59 18.49
CA ASP A 72 -14.59 10.29 17.09
C ASP A 72 -14.46 8.78 16.84
N VAL A 73 -13.67 8.08 17.66
CA VAL A 73 -13.50 6.62 17.53
C VAL A 73 -14.84 5.90 17.75
N THR A 74 -15.62 6.32 18.75
CA THR A 74 -16.93 5.73 19.01
C THR A 74 -17.86 5.92 17.81
N ASP A 75 -17.81 7.08 17.17
CA ASP A 75 -18.61 7.43 16.01
C ASP A 75 -18.20 6.63 14.76
N VAL A 76 -16.89 6.47 14.51
CA VAL A 76 -16.38 5.57 13.46
C VAL A 76 -16.88 4.14 13.69
N VAL A 77 -16.71 3.61 14.90
CA VAL A 77 -17.08 2.23 15.24
C VAL A 77 -18.58 2.02 15.06
N LYS A 78 -19.43 2.95 15.52
CA LYS A 78 -20.89 2.86 15.33
C LYS A 78 -21.25 2.89 13.85
N THR A 79 -20.70 3.85 13.10
CA THR A 79 -21.03 4.06 11.69
C THR A 79 -20.63 2.86 10.82
N VAL A 80 -19.38 2.39 10.96
CA VAL A 80 -18.90 1.20 10.25
C VAL A 80 -19.60 -0.07 10.75
N GLY A 81 -19.90 -0.13 12.05
CA GLY A 81 -20.63 -1.23 12.68
C GLY A 81 -22.02 -1.44 12.11
N GLN A 82 -22.77 -0.37 11.78
CA GLN A 82 -24.08 -0.47 11.14
C GLN A 82 -24.00 -1.08 9.73
N VAL A 83 -22.95 -0.76 8.97
CA VAL A 83 -22.69 -1.41 7.67
C VAL A 83 -22.38 -2.89 7.87
N ALA A 84 -21.54 -3.22 8.86
CA ALA A 84 -21.22 -4.61 9.18
C ALA A 84 -22.47 -5.40 9.62
N GLU A 85 -23.32 -4.81 10.47
CA GLU A 85 -24.59 -5.40 10.92
C GLU A 85 -25.52 -5.67 9.74
N TYR A 86 -25.63 -4.75 8.77
CA TYR A 86 -26.40 -4.99 7.55
C TYR A 86 -25.93 -6.26 6.82
N TRP A 87 -24.62 -6.41 6.59
CA TRP A 87 -24.10 -7.59 5.89
C TRP A 87 -24.19 -8.89 6.70
N LEU A 88 -23.98 -8.83 8.01
CA LEU A 88 -23.91 -10.01 8.89
C LEU A 88 -25.27 -10.49 9.43
N SER A 89 -26.29 -9.63 9.39
CA SER A 89 -27.66 -9.97 9.84
C SER A 89 -28.41 -10.92 8.90
N ASP A 90 -27.96 -11.05 7.65
CA ASP A 90 -28.53 -11.98 6.67
C ASP A 90 -27.47 -13.04 6.31
N PRO A 91 -27.71 -14.33 6.62
CA PRO A 91 -26.77 -15.41 6.30
C PRO A 91 -26.37 -15.48 4.83
N LYS A 92 -27.27 -15.11 3.91
CA LYS A 92 -26.99 -15.12 2.48
C LYS A 92 -26.02 -14.00 2.12
N ARG A 93 -26.26 -12.77 2.61
CA ARG A 93 -25.35 -11.65 2.41
C ARG A 93 -23.95 -11.94 2.98
N ALA A 94 -23.88 -12.50 4.18
CA ALA A 94 -22.63 -12.88 4.82
C ALA A 94 -21.84 -13.93 4.01
N LEU A 95 -22.53 -14.95 3.48
CA LEU A 95 -21.92 -15.95 2.62
C LEU A 95 -21.42 -15.37 1.29
N ASP A 96 -22.19 -14.45 0.69
CA ASP A 96 -21.81 -13.74 -0.53
C ASP A 96 -20.54 -12.90 -0.31
N LEU A 97 -20.40 -12.25 0.85
CA LEU A 97 -19.17 -11.54 1.23
C LEU A 97 -17.95 -12.46 1.31
N GLN A 98 -18.07 -13.54 2.07
CA GLN A 98 -16.97 -14.49 2.23
C GLN A 98 -16.56 -15.09 0.89
N THR A 99 -17.53 -15.45 0.06
CA THR A 99 -17.30 -16.06 -1.25
C THR A 99 -16.65 -15.07 -2.23
N SER A 100 -17.16 -13.84 -2.30
CA SER A 100 -16.64 -12.81 -3.22
C SER A 100 -15.21 -12.39 -2.87
N LEU A 101 -14.94 -12.13 -1.60
CA LEU A 101 -13.59 -11.79 -1.13
C LEU A 101 -12.63 -12.97 -1.32
N GLY A 102 -13.05 -14.17 -0.95
CA GLY A 102 -12.25 -15.39 -1.11
C GLY A 102 -11.87 -15.64 -2.57
N ARG A 103 -12.83 -15.49 -3.49
CA ARG A 103 -12.57 -15.61 -4.93
C ARG A 103 -11.56 -14.57 -5.42
N ALA A 104 -11.74 -13.31 -5.04
CA ALA A 104 -10.85 -12.23 -5.45
C ALA A 104 -9.40 -12.48 -4.97
N TYR A 105 -9.22 -12.94 -3.74
CA TYR A 105 -7.90 -13.32 -3.23
C TYR A 105 -7.33 -14.56 -3.95
N LEU A 106 -8.13 -15.58 -4.25
CA LEU A 106 -7.68 -16.73 -5.02
C LEU A 106 -7.22 -16.33 -6.43
N ASP A 107 -7.94 -15.42 -7.09
CA ASP A 107 -7.58 -14.89 -8.40
C ASP A 107 -6.28 -14.08 -8.33
N LEU A 108 -6.08 -13.28 -7.27
CA LEU A 108 -4.82 -12.60 -7.00
C LEU A 108 -3.66 -13.58 -6.82
N TRP A 109 -3.83 -14.61 -5.98
CA TRP A 109 -2.82 -15.65 -5.78
C TRP A 109 -2.47 -16.39 -7.07
N ALA A 110 -3.49 -16.79 -7.85
CA ALA A 110 -3.28 -17.47 -9.13
C ALA A 110 -2.53 -16.59 -10.13
N THR A 111 -2.88 -15.30 -10.20
CA THR A 111 -2.19 -14.31 -11.05
C THR A 111 -0.74 -14.12 -10.63
N ALA A 112 -0.49 -14.01 -9.33
CA ALA A 112 0.86 -13.85 -8.79
C ALA A 112 1.75 -15.07 -9.10
N VAL A 113 1.21 -16.29 -8.98
CA VAL A 113 1.94 -17.52 -9.33
C VAL A 113 2.30 -17.56 -10.82
N LYS A 114 1.35 -17.22 -11.71
CA LYS A 114 1.62 -17.14 -13.16
C LYS A 114 2.70 -16.12 -13.50
N ARG A 115 2.60 -14.91 -12.93
CA ARG A 115 3.60 -13.85 -13.16
C ARG A 115 4.98 -14.23 -12.62
N MET A 116 5.03 -14.90 -11.46
CA MET A 116 6.27 -15.42 -10.90
C MET A 116 6.89 -16.52 -11.78
N ALA A 117 6.06 -17.31 -12.48
CA ALA A 117 6.52 -18.27 -13.49
C ALA A 117 6.96 -17.62 -14.83
N GLY A 118 6.89 -16.29 -14.94
CA GLY A 118 7.26 -15.54 -16.13
C GLY A 118 6.16 -15.48 -17.20
N GLU A 119 4.94 -15.90 -16.87
CA GLU A 119 3.78 -15.77 -17.77
C GLU A 119 3.21 -14.35 -17.73
N GLU A 120 2.77 -13.86 -18.89
CA GLU A 120 1.96 -12.65 -18.95
C GLU A 120 0.55 -12.95 -18.45
N ALA A 121 0.19 -12.38 -17.30
CA ALA A 121 -1.17 -12.41 -16.77
C ALA A 121 -1.63 -10.99 -16.45
N PRO A 122 -2.89 -10.63 -16.78
CA PRO A 122 -3.45 -9.34 -16.37
C PRO A 122 -3.49 -9.24 -14.84
N PRO A 123 -3.28 -8.04 -14.25
CA PRO A 123 -3.33 -7.90 -12.80
C PRO A 123 -4.76 -8.14 -12.30
N ALA A 124 -4.88 -8.74 -11.11
CA ALA A 124 -6.17 -8.96 -10.46
C ALA A 124 -6.80 -7.63 -9.98
N ALA A 125 -5.98 -6.63 -9.68
CA ALA A 125 -6.40 -5.27 -9.38
C ALA A 125 -5.42 -4.25 -9.99
N ALA A 126 -5.92 -3.11 -10.45
CA ALA A 126 -5.09 -2.02 -10.98
C ALA A 126 -5.46 -0.70 -10.28
N PRO A 127 -4.47 0.17 -9.99
CA PRO A 127 -4.74 1.47 -9.39
C PRO A 127 -5.47 2.38 -10.37
N ASP A 128 -6.22 3.36 -9.86
CA ASP A 128 -6.72 4.46 -10.69
C ASP A 128 -5.52 5.19 -11.34
N PRO A 129 -5.55 5.51 -12.65
CA PRO A 129 -4.47 6.25 -13.31
C PRO A 129 -4.11 7.60 -12.65
N ARG A 130 -5.01 8.18 -11.85
CA ARG A 130 -4.80 9.40 -11.06
C ARG A 130 -4.12 9.14 -9.73
N ASP A 131 -4.11 7.90 -9.25
CA ASP A 131 -3.44 7.51 -8.01
C ASP A 131 -1.92 7.46 -8.20
N LYS A 132 -1.25 8.54 -7.82
CA LYS A 132 0.20 8.68 -7.95
C LYS A 132 1.00 7.84 -6.95
N ARG A 133 0.35 7.25 -5.94
CA ARG A 133 1.03 6.45 -4.91
C ARG A 133 1.72 5.20 -5.47
N PHE A 134 1.23 4.71 -6.62
CA PHE A 134 1.71 3.48 -7.27
C PHE A 134 2.38 3.76 -8.62
N ALA A 135 2.95 4.96 -8.81
CA ALA A 135 3.51 5.40 -10.08
C ALA A 135 4.91 4.85 -10.37
N ASP A 136 5.72 4.56 -9.34
CA ASP A 136 7.05 3.99 -9.54
C ASP A 136 6.97 2.60 -10.21
N PRO A 137 7.77 2.31 -11.25
CA PRO A 137 7.72 1.04 -11.96
C PRO A 137 7.95 -0.19 -11.08
N GLU A 138 8.67 -0.05 -9.97
CA GLU A 138 8.98 -1.14 -9.05
C GLU A 138 7.72 -1.72 -8.40
N TRP A 139 6.65 -0.93 -8.28
CA TRP A 139 5.32 -1.40 -7.87
C TRP A 139 4.73 -2.46 -8.79
N SER A 140 5.21 -2.61 -10.04
CA SER A 140 4.72 -3.60 -10.99
C SER A 140 5.80 -4.56 -11.48
N GLN A 141 7.08 -4.18 -11.39
CA GLN A 141 8.20 -5.03 -11.80
C GLN A 141 8.62 -6.03 -10.71
N ASN A 142 8.55 -5.62 -9.43
CA ASN A 142 8.87 -6.48 -8.31
C ASN A 142 7.61 -7.24 -7.86
N GLN A 143 7.68 -8.57 -7.84
CA GLN A 143 6.52 -9.43 -7.55
C GLN A 143 5.98 -9.24 -6.13
N PHE A 144 6.83 -8.92 -5.15
CA PHE A 144 6.40 -8.66 -3.78
C PHE A 144 5.59 -7.36 -3.69
N PHE A 145 6.11 -6.26 -4.24
CA PHE A 145 5.41 -4.97 -4.23
C PHE A 145 4.16 -4.98 -5.12
N ASP A 146 4.20 -5.70 -6.25
CA ASP A 146 3.03 -5.88 -7.12
C ASP A 146 1.91 -6.63 -6.40
N PHE A 147 2.22 -7.74 -5.72
CA PHE A 147 1.24 -8.47 -4.92
C PHE A 147 0.65 -7.58 -3.80
N LEU A 148 1.50 -6.88 -3.05
CA LEU A 148 1.07 -6.04 -1.95
C LEU A 148 0.15 -4.89 -2.40
N LYS A 149 0.52 -4.22 -3.50
CA LYS A 149 -0.32 -3.21 -4.16
C LYS A 149 -1.68 -3.77 -4.54
N GLN A 150 -1.71 -4.91 -5.23
CA GLN A 150 -2.97 -5.50 -5.69
C GLN A 150 -3.85 -5.98 -4.53
N ALA A 151 -3.27 -6.58 -3.49
CA ALA A 151 -3.97 -6.95 -2.27
C ALA A 151 -4.61 -5.73 -1.58
N TYR A 152 -3.86 -4.63 -1.50
CA TYR A 152 -4.38 -3.37 -0.97
C TYR A 152 -5.56 -2.84 -1.79
N LEU A 153 -5.40 -2.73 -3.11
CA LEU A 153 -6.44 -2.18 -4.00
C LEU A 153 -7.72 -3.01 -3.97
N LEU A 154 -7.58 -4.34 -3.96
CA LEU A 154 -8.69 -5.27 -3.84
C LEU A 154 -9.45 -5.05 -2.53
N THR A 155 -8.75 -4.98 -1.40
CA THR A 155 -9.38 -4.77 -0.08
C THR A 155 -9.99 -3.38 0.05
N ALA A 156 -9.34 -2.34 -0.48
CA ALA A 156 -9.87 -0.98 -0.47
C ALA A 156 -11.17 -0.90 -1.29
N SER A 157 -11.16 -1.42 -2.53
CA SER A 157 -12.34 -1.45 -3.39
C SER A 157 -13.45 -2.32 -2.80
N TRP A 158 -13.12 -3.45 -2.17
CA TRP A 158 -14.09 -4.29 -1.48
C TRP A 158 -14.76 -3.53 -0.33
N GLY A 159 -13.99 -2.84 0.52
CA GLY A 159 -14.54 -2.03 1.61
C GLY A 159 -15.46 -0.92 1.12
N GLU A 160 -15.06 -0.19 0.07
CA GLU A 160 -15.91 0.82 -0.57
C GLU A 160 -17.23 0.22 -1.09
N LYS A 161 -17.15 -0.94 -1.74
CA LYS A 161 -18.32 -1.67 -2.25
C LYS A 161 -19.26 -2.10 -1.12
N LEU A 162 -18.75 -2.55 0.02
CA LEU A 162 -19.57 -2.94 1.18
C LEU A 162 -20.44 -1.78 1.66
N VAL A 163 -19.87 -0.58 1.71
CA VAL A 163 -20.62 0.62 2.12
C VAL A 163 -21.63 0.98 1.05
N LYS A 164 -21.20 1.03 -0.22
CA LYS A 164 -22.04 1.45 -1.34
C LYS A 164 -23.28 0.58 -1.52
N ASP A 165 -23.12 -0.74 -1.41
CA ASP A 165 -24.17 -1.74 -1.66
C ASP A 165 -25.00 -2.05 -0.39
N ALA A 166 -24.81 -1.29 0.70
CA ALA A 166 -25.61 -1.40 1.92
C ALA A 166 -26.94 -0.64 1.81
N ASP A 167 -27.84 -1.11 0.96
CA ASP A 167 -29.13 -0.45 0.66
C ASP A 167 -30.06 -0.34 1.87
N GLY A 168 -29.91 -1.22 2.87
CA GLY A 168 -30.68 -1.19 4.11
C GLY A 168 -30.18 -0.17 5.14
N VAL A 169 -29.04 0.48 4.89
CA VAL A 169 -28.48 1.54 5.73
C VAL A 169 -28.95 2.89 5.19
N ASP A 170 -29.35 3.80 6.08
CA ASP A 170 -29.81 5.12 5.67
C ASP A 170 -28.69 5.91 4.96
N ALA A 171 -29.09 6.86 4.09
CA ALA A 171 -28.15 7.56 3.22
C ALA A 171 -27.10 8.39 3.98
N HIS A 172 -27.46 8.94 5.15
CA HIS A 172 -26.54 9.76 5.94
C HIS A 172 -25.45 8.88 6.56
N THR A 173 -25.84 7.78 7.21
CA THR A 173 -24.91 6.80 7.76
C THR A 173 -24.02 6.21 6.67
N ARG A 174 -24.56 5.89 5.49
CA ARG A 174 -23.78 5.34 4.37
C ARG A 174 -22.72 6.32 3.85
N GLN A 175 -23.05 7.59 3.66
CA GLN A 175 -22.06 8.62 3.27
C GLN A 175 -20.95 8.79 4.31
N LYS A 176 -21.33 8.74 5.59
CA LYS A 176 -20.38 8.82 6.69
C LYS A 176 -19.46 7.59 6.76
N ALA A 177 -20.01 6.40 6.56
CA ALA A 177 -19.25 5.16 6.45
C ALA A 177 -18.30 5.19 5.26
N GLU A 178 -18.71 5.77 4.12
CA GLU A 178 -17.87 5.89 2.93
C GLU A 178 -16.65 6.77 3.23
N PHE A 179 -16.86 7.89 3.92
CA PHE A 179 -15.78 8.74 4.41
C PHE A 179 -14.82 7.97 5.32
N TYR A 180 -15.33 7.27 6.35
CA TYR A 180 -14.47 6.55 7.29
C TYR A 180 -13.72 5.38 6.67
N VAL A 181 -14.38 4.58 5.82
CA VAL A 181 -13.71 3.48 5.11
C VAL A 181 -12.61 4.03 4.21
N LYS A 182 -12.83 5.16 3.54
CA LYS A 182 -11.79 5.84 2.77
C LYS A 182 -10.63 6.33 3.64
N GLN A 183 -10.89 6.89 4.83
CA GLN A 183 -9.82 7.29 5.76
C GLN A 183 -9.02 6.08 6.24
N ILE A 184 -9.69 5.00 6.64
CA ILE A 184 -9.06 3.76 7.11
C ILE A 184 -8.19 3.15 6.01
N THR A 185 -8.76 2.98 4.81
CA THR A 185 -8.03 2.41 3.66
C THR A 185 -6.89 3.30 3.20
N ASN A 186 -7.01 4.63 3.26
CA ASN A 186 -5.90 5.52 2.99
C ASN A 186 -4.78 5.40 4.04
N ALA A 187 -5.14 5.27 5.33
CA ALA A 187 -4.17 5.16 6.42
C ALA A 187 -3.36 3.87 6.36
N ILE A 188 -3.98 2.75 6.00
CA ILE A 188 -3.32 1.44 5.89
C ILE A 188 -2.62 1.20 4.53
N SER A 189 -2.61 2.19 3.64
CA SER A 189 -1.98 2.04 2.32
C SER A 189 -0.50 1.63 2.46
N PRO A 190 -0.03 0.62 1.70
CA PRO A 190 1.37 0.18 1.76
C PRO A 190 2.35 1.29 1.34
N SER A 191 1.89 2.30 0.59
CA SER A 191 2.68 3.49 0.25
C SER A 191 3.11 4.30 1.47
N ASN A 192 2.46 4.13 2.62
CA ASN A 192 2.69 4.96 3.81
C ASN A 192 3.83 4.43 4.70
N PHE A 193 4.34 3.22 4.47
CA PHE A 193 5.35 2.61 5.31
C PHE A 193 6.62 2.29 4.53
N VAL A 194 7.77 2.57 5.14
CA VAL A 194 9.09 2.42 4.50
C VAL A 194 9.33 1.01 3.97
N LEU A 195 8.98 -0.02 4.76
CA LEU A 195 9.25 -1.41 4.40
C LEU A 195 8.34 -1.96 3.28
N THR A 196 7.25 -1.27 2.99
CA THR A 196 6.24 -1.69 2.00
C THR A 196 6.17 -0.76 0.79
N ASN A 197 6.97 0.30 0.77
CA ASN A 197 7.04 1.26 -0.31
C ASN A 197 8.43 1.17 -0.97
N PRO A 198 8.52 0.76 -2.25
CA PRO A 198 9.80 0.59 -2.94
C PRO A 198 10.63 1.88 -3.02
N GLU A 199 9.98 3.01 -3.29
CA GLU A 199 10.63 4.33 -3.40
C GLU A 199 11.24 4.75 -2.07
N LEU A 200 10.45 4.66 -1.00
CA LEU A 200 10.90 5.02 0.35
C LEU A 200 11.98 4.07 0.85
N LEU A 201 11.85 2.76 0.61
CA LEU A 201 12.86 1.78 1.00
C LEU A 201 14.19 2.08 0.31
N ARG A 202 14.16 2.29 -1.01
CA ARG A 202 15.33 2.61 -1.82
C ARG A 202 15.99 3.91 -1.40
N GLU A 203 15.22 4.98 -1.21
CA GLU A 203 15.72 6.27 -0.72
C GLU A 203 16.33 6.13 0.68
N THR A 204 15.68 5.38 1.57
CA THR A 204 16.17 5.17 2.95
C THR A 204 17.50 4.41 2.95
N LEU A 205 17.62 3.36 2.16
CA LEU A 205 18.87 2.60 2.07
C LEU A 205 19.98 3.42 1.40
N SER A 206 19.68 4.09 0.29
CA SER A 206 20.67 4.87 -0.46
C SER A 206 21.17 6.12 0.26
N SER A 207 20.34 6.71 1.13
CA SER A 207 20.69 7.88 1.94
C SER A 207 21.20 7.51 3.34
N ASN A 208 21.41 6.22 3.64
CA ASN A 208 21.74 5.74 4.99
C ASN A 208 20.77 6.32 6.06
N ALA A 209 19.47 6.30 5.76
CA ALA A 209 18.36 6.82 6.57
C ALA A 209 18.34 8.34 6.81
N ASP A 210 19.15 9.14 6.11
CA ASP A 210 19.16 10.61 6.29
C ASP A 210 17.80 11.24 5.90
N ASN A 211 17.08 10.65 4.93
CA ASN A 211 15.73 11.05 4.58
C ASN A 211 14.76 11.02 5.77
N LEU A 212 14.87 10.03 6.66
CA LEU A 212 14.02 9.90 7.84
C LEU A 212 14.35 10.96 8.90
N VAL A 213 15.64 11.27 9.06
CA VAL A 213 16.09 12.35 9.97
C VAL A 213 15.49 13.68 9.53
N ARG A 214 15.60 14.03 8.25
CA ARG A 214 15.02 15.26 7.69
C ARG A 214 13.50 15.28 7.88
N GLY A 215 12.83 14.15 7.64
CA GLY A 215 11.38 14.03 7.85
C GLY A 215 10.95 14.29 9.29
N MET A 216 11.65 13.72 10.28
CA MET A 216 11.34 13.96 11.70
C MET A 216 11.62 15.41 12.12
N HIS A 217 12.67 16.02 11.58
CA HIS A 217 12.97 17.43 11.82
C HIS A 217 11.85 18.33 11.31
N MET A 218 11.43 18.15 10.05
CA MET A 218 10.32 18.89 9.45
C MET A 218 9.01 18.69 10.22
N LEU A 219 8.72 17.45 10.65
CA LEU A 219 7.55 17.16 11.49
C LEU A 219 7.60 17.94 12.81
N GLY A 220 8.77 18.02 13.44
CA GLY A 220 8.98 18.82 14.66
C GLY A 220 8.73 20.31 14.43
N GLU A 221 9.21 20.85 13.31
CA GLU A 221 8.95 22.24 12.90
C GLU A 221 7.46 22.49 12.66
N ASP A 222 6.76 21.59 11.97
CA ASP A 222 5.33 21.70 11.69
C ASP A 222 4.48 21.67 12.97
N ILE A 223 4.82 20.80 13.92
CA ILE A 223 4.17 20.73 15.23
C ILE A 223 4.43 22.02 16.02
N ALA A 224 5.67 22.53 16.01
CA ALA A 224 6.03 23.76 16.70
C ALA A 224 5.36 25.00 16.08
N ALA A 225 5.16 25.00 14.76
CA ALA A 225 4.47 26.07 14.03
C ALA A 225 2.95 26.07 14.24
N GLY A 226 2.37 25.06 14.90
CA GLY A 226 0.96 25.02 15.30
C GLY A 226 -0.04 24.89 14.14
N LYS A 227 0.40 24.37 12.98
CA LYS A 227 -0.43 24.27 11.76
C LYS A 227 -1.10 22.90 11.55
N GLY A 228 -1.19 22.07 12.59
CA GLY A 228 -1.98 20.84 12.55
C GLY A 228 -3.45 21.12 12.83
N ASN A 229 -4.16 21.73 11.88
CA ASN A 229 -5.63 21.77 11.84
C ASN A 229 -6.13 20.75 10.81
#